data_AF-G2IP51-F1
#
_entry.id   AF-G2IP51-F1
#
_cell.length_a   1.000
_cell.length_b   1.000
_cell.length_c   1.000
_cell.angle_alpha   90.00
_cell.angle_beta   90.00
_cell.angle_gamma   90.00
#
_symmetry.space_group_name_H-M   'P 1'
#
loop_
_entity.id
_entity.type
_entity.pdbx_description
1 polymer ?
#
loop_
_entity_poly.entity_id
_entity_poly.type
_entity_poly.pdbx_seq_one_letter_code
_entity_poly.pdbx_strand_id
1 'polypeptide(L)' 'MATADMCRHGISSATFYKWKSNYGGLEVSEARRRRTLEEENGRLKKLLAEPMLDNVVLQDLASGKW' A
#
# COMPACT_ATOMS: atom_id res chain seq x y z
N MET A 1 14.15 -13.97 -15.25
CA MET A 1 14.20 -15.42 -15.52
C MET A 1 13.77 -15.66 -16.96
N ALA A 2 14.59 -16.32 -17.77
CA ALA A 2 14.24 -16.56 -19.17
C ALA A 2 13.20 -17.69 -19.28
N THR A 3 12.36 -17.65 -20.32
CA THR A 3 11.37 -18.71 -20.58
C THR A 3 12.02 -20.09 -20.78
N ALA A 4 13.23 -20.11 -21.35
CA ALA A 4 14.05 -21.31 -21.51
C ALA A 4 14.42 -21.96 -20.17
N ASP A 5 14.61 -21.17 -19.11
CA ASP A 5 14.94 -21.69 -17.77
C ASP A 5 13.71 -22.35 -17.14
N MET A 6 12.52 -21.78 -17.33
CA MET A 6 11.25 -22.37 -16.86
C MET A 6 10.95 -23.72 -17.51
N CYS A 7 11.26 -23.88 -18.80
CA CYS A 7 11.13 -25.15 -19.50
C CYS A 7 12.04 -26.24 -18.93
N ARG A 8 13.22 -25.89 -18.41
CA ARG A 8 14.12 -26.83 -17.71
C ARG A 8 13.56 -27.27 -16.35
N HIS A 9 12.67 -26.48 -15.76
CA HIS A 9 11.98 -26.79 -14.50
C HIS A 9 10.63 -27.51 -14.70
N GLY A 10 10.35 -28.03 -15.91
CA GLY A 10 9.14 -28.81 -16.20
C GLY A 10 7.89 -27.98 -16.51
N ILE A 11 8.03 -26.66 -16.67
CA ILE A 11 6.92 -25.77 -17.04
C ILE A 11 6.99 -25.49 -18.54
N SER A 12 5.95 -25.85 -19.28
CA SER A 12 5.87 -25.52 -20.70
C SER A 12 5.82 -24.00 -20.93
N SER A 13 6.40 -23.52 -22.04
CA SER A 13 6.32 -22.10 -22.43
C SER A 13 4.86 -21.59 -22.46
N ALA A 14 3.93 -22.41 -22.94
CA ALA A 14 2.51 -22.06 -23.01
C ALA A 14 1.92 -21.84 -21.60
N THR A 15 2.24 -22.71 -20.65
CA THR A 15 1.83 -22.56 -19.24
C THR A 15 2.42 -21.30 -18.63
N PHE A 16 3.70 -21.02 -18.87
CA PHE A 16 4.36 -19.81 -18.38
C PHE A 16 3.69 -18.54 -18.89
N TYR A 17 3.43 -18.42 -20.19
CA TYR A 17 2.78 -17.23 -20.76
C TYR A 17 1.33 -17.08 -20.28
N LYS A 18 0.60 -18.18 -20.07
CA LYS A 18 -0.74 -18.15 -19.46
C LYS A 18 -0.71 -17.56 -18.05
N TRP A 19 0.23 -17.99 -17.21
CA TRP A 19 0.41 -17.43 -15.86
C TRP A 19 0.88 -15.98 -15.89
N LYS A 20 1.82 -15.64 -16.79
CA LYS A 20 2.29 -14.27 -16.96
C LYS A 20 1.16 -13.32 -17.35
N SER A 21 0.25 -13.76 -18.24
CA SER A 21 -0.95 -13.01 -18.63
C SER A 21 -1.91 -12.82 -17.46
N ASN A 22 -2.17 -13.88 -16.71
CA ASN A 22 -3.18 -13.85 -15.64
C ASN A 22 -2.70 -13.15 -14.37
N TYR A 23 -1.40 -13.24 -14.04
CA TYR A 23 -0.86 -12.81 -12.74
C TYR A 23 0.22 -11.74 -12.84
N GLY A 24 0.86 -11.56 -14.00
CA GLY A 24 1.96 -10.60 -14.14
C GLY A 24 1.53 -9.14 -13.93
N GLY A 25 0.26 -8.81 -14.17
CA GLY A 25 -0.31 -7.49 -13.87
C GLY A 25 -0.86 -7.35 -12.45
N LEU A 26 -1.16 -8.45 -11.78
CA LEU A 26 -1.82 -8.47 -10.47
C LEU A 26 -0.90 -7.91 -9.37
N GLU A 27 0.37 -8.32 -9.38
CA GLU A 27 1.36 -7.83 -8.40
C GLU A 27 1.58 -6.31 -8.53
N VAL A 28 1.60 -5.81 -9.77
CA VAL A 28 1.77 -4.37 -10.05
C VAL A 28 0.54 -3.58 -9.63
N SER A 29 -0.68 -4.09 -9.85
CA SER A 29 -1.91 -3.43 -9.41
C SER A 29 -2.05 -3.40 -7.89
N GLU A 30 -1.70 -4.50 -7.21
CA GLU A 30 -1.73 -4.57 -5.75
C GLU A 30 -0.67 -3.64 -5.12
N ALA A 31 0.54 -3.61 -5.67
CA ALA A 31 1.58 -2.68 -5.22
C ALA A 31 1.16 -1.21 -5.40
N ARG A 32 0.51 -0.88 -6.53
CA ARG A 32 -0.02 0.47 -6.78
C ARG A 32 -1.13 0.83 -5.79
N ARG A 33 -2.08 -0.08 -5.58
CA ARG A 33 -3.16 0.10 -4.60
C ARG A 33 -2.63 0.30 -3.19
N ARG A 34 -1.65 -0.51 -2.78
CA ARG A 34 -0.99 -0.41 -1.47
C ARG A 34 -0.35 0.97 -1.28
N ARG A 35 0.36 1.48 -2.28
CA ARG A 35 0.95 2.82 -2.24
C ARG A 35 -0.10 3.91 -2.08
N THR A 36 -1.20 3.86 -2.84
CA THR A 36 -2.30 4.84 -2.72
C THR A 36 -2.91 4.83 -1.32
N LEU A 37 -3.15 3.64 -0.75
CA LEU A 37 -3.69 3.53 0.61
C LEU A 37 -2.71 4.05 1.67
N GLU A 38 -1.40 3.82 1.50
CA GLU A 38 -0.38 4.38 2.40
C GLU A 38 -0.35 5.92 2.34
N GLU A 39 -0.45 6.51 1.14
CA GLU A 39 -0.50 7.96 0.95
C GLU A 39 -1.77 8.58 1.57
N GLU A 40 -2.94 7.97 1.34
CA GLU A 40 -4.21 8.42 1.93
C GLU A 40 -4.20 8.32 3.46
N ASN A 41 -3.72 7.21 4.01
CA ASN A 41 -3.61 7.03 5.46
C ASN A 41 -2.67 8.08 6.08
N GLY A 42 -1.55 8.39 5.40
CA GLY A 42 -0.66 9.48 5.80
C GLY A 42 -1.35 10.84 5.84
N ARG A 43 -2.15 11.16 4.80
CA ARG A 43 -2.95 12.40 4.77
C ARG A 43 -3.98 12.45 5.89
N LEU A 44 -4.73 11.37 6.09
CA LEU A 44 -5.77 11.30 7.12
C LEU A 44 -5.19 11.45 8.53
N LYS A 45 -4.05 10.80 8.81
CA LYS A 45 -3.35 10.96 10.08
C LYS A 45 -2.92 12.39 10.35
N LYS A 46 -2.37 13.09 9.34
CA LYS A 46 -2.02 14.51 9.49
C LYS A 46 -3.24 15.39 9.76
N LEU A 47 -4.29 15.21 8.95
CA LEU A 47 -5.54 15.96 9.08
C LEU A 47 -6.21 15.77 10.45
N LEU A 48 -6.04 14.60 11.07
CA LEU A 48 -6.61 14.32 12.39
C LEU A 48 -5.70 14.75 13.54
N ALA A 49 -4.39 14.52 13.43
CA ALA A 49 -3.44 14.76 14.51
C ALA A 49 -3.33 16.25 14.87
N GLU A 50 -3.30 17.15 13.88
CA GLU A 50 -3.18 18.59 14.11
C GLU A 50 -4.40 19.14 14.91
N PRO A 51 -5.67 18.93 14.48
CA PRO A 51 -6.82 19.36 15.27
C PRO A 51 -6.97 18.66 16.62
N MET A 52 -6.53 17.41 16.74
CA MET A 52 -6.55 16.70 18.04
C MET A 52 -5.58 17.36 19.02
N LEU A 53 -4.39 17.76 18.57
CA LEU A 53 -3.44 18.48 19.41
C LEU A 53 -4.00 19.82 19.86
N ASP A 54 -4.58 20.58 18.93
CA ASP A 54 -5.22 21.86 19.26
C ASP A 54 -6.36 21.68 20.27
N ASN A 55 -7.18 20.64 20.10
CA ASN A 55 -8.25 20.33 21.07
C ASN A 55 -7.70 20.01 22.46
N VAL A 56 -6.59 19.28 22.56
CA VAL A 56 -5.96 18.99 23.86
C VAL A 56 -5.50 20.28 24.52
N VAL A 57 -4.82 21.16 23.77
CA VAL A 57 -4.37 22.46 24.29
C VAL A 57 -5.57 23.31 24.75
N LEU A 58 -6.64 23.38 23.95
CA LEU A 58 -7.86 24.11 24.31
C LEU A 58 -8.54 23.55 25.57
N GLN A 59 -8.57 22.23 25.72
CA GLN A 59 -9.11 21.57 26.91
C GLN A 59 -8.24 21.84 28.15
N ASP A 60 -6.92 21.81 28.03
CA ASP A 60 -6.02 22.12 29.14
C ASP A 60 -6.20 23.56 29.61
N LEU A 61 -6.25 24.53 28.67
CA LEU A 61 -6.55 25.93 28.96
C LEU A 61 -7.92 26.10 29.64
N ALA A 62 -8.96 25.44 29.13
CA ALA A 62 -10.30 25.48 29.70
C ALA A 62 -10.38 24.83 31.09
N SER A 63 -9.53 23.83 31.37
CA SER A 63 -9.49 23.12 32.64
C SER A 63 -8.77 23.89 33.76
N GLY A 64 -8.17 25.05 33.45
CA GLY A 64 -7.50 25.89 34.44
C GLY A 64 -6.22 25.28 35.03
N LYS A 65 -5.67 24.24 34.40
CA LYS A 65 -4.40 23.61 34.79
C LYS A 65 -3.23 24.40 34.17
N TRP A 66 -2.85 25.48 34.82
CA TRP A 66 -1.64 26.24 34.51
C TRP A 66 -0.91 26.57 35.81
#